data_AF-A0A356BUC5-F1
#
_entry.id   AF-A0A356BUC5-F1
#
_cell.length_a   1.000
_cell.length_b   1.000
_cell.length_c   1.000
_cell.angle_alpha   90.00
_cell.angle_beta   90.00
_cell.angle_gamma   90.00
#
_symmetry.space_group_name_H-M   'P 1'
#
loop_
_entity.id
_entity.type
_entity.pdbx_description
1 polymer ?
#
loop_
_entity_poly.entity_id
_entity_poly.type
_entity_poly.pdbx_seq_one_letter_code
_entity_poly.pdbx_strand_id
1 'polypeptide(L)'
;MPTQRYSVTQPPIATLFTWIDSGEIAIPEIQRPFVWNAIKVRNFLDSLFQGYPVGFLITWKNPDVKLKDGTSSSGKRILIDGQQRVTALMASLMAREVINKDYRQVRIKIAFHPQERRFEVSNPALAKDPSWIPDISVVFGSRTSLFDFVREYCANNPGTKENEIFHSIEMLRGITNNQIGMIELASDLDIETVTEIFIRVNSEGVPLSQADFAMSKIAV
;
A
#
# COMPACT_ATOMS: atom_id res chain seq x y z
N MET A 1 -35.08 -1.08 -11.28
CA MET A 1 -34.07 -0.81 -10.24
C MET A 1 -32.71 -0.95 -10.90
N PRO A 2 -31.79 0.04 -10.84
CA PRO A 2 -30.43 -0.19 -11.31
C PRO A 2 -29.79 -1.30 -10.47
N THR A 3 -29.33 -2.36 -11.12
CA THR A 3 -28.61 -3.46 -10.46
C THR A 3 -27.28 -2.95 -9.92
N GLN A 4 -26.99 -3.18 -8.64
CA GLN A 4 -25.70 -2.84 -8.05
C GLN A 4 -24.59 -3.64 -8.74
N ARG A 5 -23.61 -2.95 -9.35
CA ARG A 5 -22.53 -3.56 -10.15
C ARG A 5 -21.19 -3.65 -9.40
N TYR A 6 -21.24 -3.70 -8.08
CA TYR A 6 -20.04 -3.81 -7.23
C TYR A 6 -20.37 -4.44 -5.88
N SER A 7 -19.37 -5.01 -5.22
CA SER A 7 -19.41 -5.44 -3.83
C SER A 7 -18.41 -4.64 -2.99
N VAL A 8 -18.57 -4.64 -1.66
CA VAL A 8 -17.67 -3.95 -0.74
C VAL A 8 -17.13 -4.96 0.26
N THR A 9 -15.81 -5.01 0.41
CA THR A 9 -15.10 -5.87 1.35
C THR A 9 -14.09 -5.04 2.16
N GLN A 10 -13.55 -5.62 3.23
CA GLN A 10 -12.62 -4.93 4.14
C GLN A 10 -11.44 -5.86 4.51
N PRO A 11 -10.60 -6.25 3.54
CA PRO A 11 -9.44 -7.09 3.81
C PRO A 11 -8.41 -6.36 4.69
N PRO A 12 -7.67 -7.09 5.55
CA PRO A 12 -6.46 -6.56 6.17
C PRO A 12 -5.41 -6.15 5.13
N ILE A 13 -4.60 -5.14 5.44
CA ILE A 13 -3.48 -4.70 4.59
C ILE A 13 -2.49 -5.85 4.30
N ALA A 14 -2.26 -6.75 5.27
CA ALA A 14 -1.43 -7.94 5.06
C ALA A 14 -1.96 -8.87 3.95
N THR A 15 -3.29 -8.99 3.83
CA THR A 15 -3.93 -9.76 2.75
C THR A 15 -3.73 -9.09 1.41
N LEU A 16 -3.84 -7.76 1.36
CA LEU A 16 -3.53 -6.98 0.15
C LEU A 16 -2.08 -7.21 -0.31
N PHE A 17 -1.11 -7.24 0.60
CA PHE A 17 0.27 -7.55 0.26
C PHE A 17 0.44 -8.96 -0.30
N THR A 18 -0.23 -9.95 0.30
CA THR A 18 -0.24 -11.33 -0.22
C THR A 18 -0.77 -11.38 -1.66
N TRP A 19 -1.84 -10.65 -1.96
CA TRP A 19 -2.40 -10.58 -3.31
C TRP A 19 -1.48 -9.89 -4.32
N ILE A 20 -0.74 -8.87 -3.89
CA ILE A 20 0.24 -8.19 -4.73
C ILE A 20 1.44 -9.10 -4.99
N ASP A 21 1.97 -9.75 -3.96
CA ASP A 21 3.15 -10.62 -4.05
C ASP A 21 2.89 -11.89 -4.87
N SER A 22 1.68 -12.43 -4.79
CA SER A 22 1.25 -13.57 -5.62
C SER A 22 0.87 -13.18 -7.05
N GLY A 23 0.77 -11.88 -7.36
CA GLY A 23 0.28 -11.39 -8.65
C GLY A 23 -1.23 -11.56 -8.86
N GLU A 24 -2.00 -11.86 -7.81
CA GLU A 24 -3.47 -11.90 -7.87
C GLU A 24 -4.04 -10.50 -8.16
N ILE A 25 -3.43 -9.45 -7.57
CA ILE A 25 -3.72 -8.05 -7.88
C ILE A 25 -2.59 -7.46 -8.73
N ALA A 26 -2.93 -7.10 -9.96
CA ALA A 26 -2.10 -6.28 -10.82
C ALA A 26 -2.28 -4.80 -10.47
N ILE A 27 -1.16 -4.13 -10.19
CA ILE A 27 -1.11 -2.68 -10.06
C ILE A 27 -0.60 -2.14 -11.41
N PRO A 28 -1.33 -1.25 -12.10
CA PRO A 28 -0.94 -0.69 -13.40
C PRO A 28 0.33 0.20 -13.41
N GLU A 29 1.32 -0.08 -12.56
CA GLU A 29 2.49 0.77 -12.24
C GLU A 29 3.31 1.21 -13.46
N ILE A 30 3.27 0.46 -14.56
CA ILE A 30 4.15 0.64 -15.72
C ILE A 30 3.98 1.99 -16.45
N GLN A 31 2.91 2.75 -16.19
CA GLN A 31 2.67 4.01 -16.91
C GLN A 31 2.42 5.24 -16.04
N ARG A 32 2.46 5.14 -14.70
CA ARG A 32 2.21 6.31 -13.85
C ARG A 32 3.27 6.47 -12.78
N PRO A 33 4.01 7.59 -12.81
CA PRO A 33 4.95 7.85 -11.75
C PRO A 33 4.23 7.99 -10.41
N PHE A 34 4.92 7.62 -9.35
CA PHE A 34 4.53 7.91 -7.99
C PHE A 34 4.66 9.41 -7.73
N VAL A 35 3.53 10.08 -7.47
CA VAL A 35 3.45 11.54 -7.33
C VAL A 35 3.35 11.99 -5.88
N TRP A 36 3.11 11.08 -4.94
CA TRP A 36 3.13 11.41 -3.52
C TRP A 36 4.58 11.68 -3.07
N ASN A 37 4.77 12.79 -2.36
CA ASN A 37 6.02 13.06 -1.67
C ASN A 37 6.10 12.28 -0.35
N ALA A 38 7.28 12.20 0.26
CA ALA A 38 7.48 11.48 1.50
C ALA A 38 6.62 12.00 2.66
N ILE A 39 6.31 13.30 2.69
CA ILE A 39 5.41 13.89 3.70
C ILE A 39 4.00 13.32 3.57
N LYS A 40 3.47 13.19 2.35
CA LYS A 40 2.14 12.61 2.13
C LYS A 40 2.10 11.13 2.50
N VAL A 41 3.17 10.38 2.23
CA VAL A 41 3.32 8.98 2.70
C VAL A 41 3.33 8.92 4.23
N ARG A 42 4.09 9.77 4.90
CA ARG A 42 4.12 9.90 6.36
C ARG A 42 2.73 10.17 6.95
N ASN A 43 2.00 11.15 6.41
CA ASN A 43 0.64 11.49 6.89
C ASN A 43 -0.34 10.32 6.73
N PHE A 44 -0.21 9.58 5.63
CA PHE A 44 -1.05 8.42 5.36
C PHE A 44 -0.76 7.27 6.33
N LEU A 45 0.51 6.99 6.63
CA LEU A 45 0.89 6.03 7.67
C LEU A 45 0.41 6.46 9.06
N ASP A 46 0.52 7.75 9.38
CA ASP A 46 0.01 8.31 10.63
C ASP A 46 -1.51 8.10 10.74
N SER A 47 -2.25 8.33 9.66
CA SER A 47 -3.71 8.04 9.62
C SER A 47 -4.00 6.56 9.89
N LEU A 48 -3.23 5.64 9.30
CA LEU A 48 -3.37 4.21 9.58
C LEU A 48 -3.03 3.88 11.03
N PHE A 49 -1.94 4.42 11.56
CA PHE A 49 -1.50 4.17 12.93
C PHE A 49 -2.53 4.66 13.96
N GLN A 50 -3.21 5.78 13.70
CA GLN A 50 -4.28 6.31 14.54
C GLN A 50 -5.65 5.64 14.32
N GLY A 51 -5.77 4.72 13.36
CA GLY A 51 -7.04 4.06 13.02
C GLY A 51 -8.03 4.96 12.27
N TYR A 52 -7.55 6.00 11.59
CA TYR A 52 -8.39 6.91 10.80
C TYR A 52 -8.79 6.29 9.45
N PRO A 53 -9.95 6.68 8.91
CA PRO A 53 -10.39 6.19 7.60
C PRO A 53 -9.45 6.68 6.49
N VAL A 54 -9.00 5.76 5.64
CA VAL A 54 -8.08 6.05 4.52
C VAL A 54 -8.72 5.89 3.13
N GLY A 55 -10.05 5.83 3.09
CA GLY A 55 -10.85 5.65 1.87
C GLY A 55 -10.88 4.22 1.34
N PHE A 56 -11.47 4.05 0.16
CA PHE A 56 -11.62 2.75 -0.51
C PHE A 56 -10.61 2.56 -1.62
N LEU A 57 -10.13 1.33 -1.81
CA LEU A 57 -9.52 0.89 -3.06
C LEU A 57 -10.64 0.43 -4.00
N ILE A 58 -10.44 0.59 -5.32
CA ILE A 58 -11.36 0.02 -6.31
C ILE A 58 -10.60 -1.00 -7.13
N THR A 59 -11.18 -2.18 -7.27
CA THR A 59 -10.61 -3.28 -8.04
C THR A 59 -11.63 -3.82 -9.02
N TRP A 60 -11.15 -4.41 -10.10
CA TRP A 60 -11.99 -5.12 -11.07
C TRP A 60 -11.32 -6.44 -11.43
N LYS A 61 -12.07 -7.53 -11.37
CA LYS A 61 -11.58 -8.84 -11.78
C LYS A 61 -12.07 -9.12 -13.20
N ASN A 62 -11.14 -9.41 -14.12
CA ASN A 62 -11.53 -9.86 -15.46
C ASN A 62 -12.42 -11.11 -15.38
N PRO A 63 -13.33 -11.33 -16.33
CA PRO A 63 -14.04 -12.60 -16.44
C PRO A 63 -13.05 -13.76 -16.55
N ASP A 64 -13.39 -14.90 -15.94
CA ASP A 64 -12.60 -16.12 -16.10
C ASP A 64 -12.69 -16.59 -17.56
N VAL A 65 -11.54 -16.83 -18.19
CA VAL A 65 -11.48 -17.28 -19.59
C VAL A 65 -11.30 -18.79 -19.61
N LYS A 66 -12.22 -19.50 -20.27
CA LYS A 66 -12.03 -20.92 -20.57
C LYS A 66 -10.92 -21.06 -21.62
N LEU A 67 -9.84 -21.73 -21.23
CA LEU A 67 -8.73 -22.05 -22.11
C LEU A 67 -9.12 -23.23 -23.02
N LYS A 68 -8.41 -23.34 -24.15
CA LYS A 68 -8.69 -24.37 -25.18
C LYS A 68 -8.48 -25.81 -24.68
N ASP A 69 -7.77 -25.98 -23.57
CA ASP A 69 -7.51 -27.26 -22.90
C ASP A 69 -8.59 -27.64 -21.87
N GLY A 70 -9.65 -26.83 -21.72
CA GLY A 70 -10.75 -27.07 -20.78
C GLY A 70 -10.47 -26.55 -19.35
N THR A 71 -9.29 -26.01 -19.08
CA THR A 71 -9.00 -25.33 -17.82
C THR A 71 -9.53 -23.88 -17.85
N SER A 72 -9.83 -23.31 -16.69
CA SER A 72 -10.21 -21.90 -16.57
C SER A 72 -9.04 -21.09 -16.06
N SER A 73 -8.63 -20.05 -16.80
CA SER A 73 -7.75 -19.04 -16.23
C SER A 73 -8.56 -18.17 -15.29
N SER A 74 -8.19 -18.10 -14.02
CA SER A 74 -8.80 -17.11 -13.12
C SER A 74 -8.47 -15.72 -13.64
N GLY A 75 -9.48 -14.86 -13.73
CA GLY A 75 -9.25 -13.48 -14.14
C GLY A 75 -8.33 -12.78 -13.14
N LYS A 76 -7.30 -12.08 -13.63
CA LYS A 76 -6.44 -11.23 -12.81
C LYS A 76 -7.28 -10.05 -12.26
N ARG A 77 -7.14 -9.76 -10.96
CA ARG A 77 -7.73 -8.57 -10.34
C ARG A 77 -6.85 -7.37 -10.66
N ILE A 78 -7.42 -6.28 -11.15
CA ILE A 78 -6.71 -5.07 -11.51
C ILE A 78 -7.09 -3.97 -10.52
N LEU A 79 -6.09 -3.27 -9.98
CA LEU A 79 -6.33 -2.08 -9.18
C LEU A 79 -6.74 -0.91 -10.09
N ILE A 80 -7.96 -0.43 -9.90
CA ILE A 80 -8.57 0.65 -10.67
C ILE A 80 -8.32 1.98 -9.96
N ASP A 81 -8.57 2.06 -8.65
CA ASP A 81 -8.32 3.26 -7.85
C ASP A 81 -7.52 2.97 -6.57
N GLY A 82 -6.79 3.98 -6.10
CA GLY A 82 -6.00 3.89 -4.88
C GLY A 82 -4.54 3.50 -5.11
N GLN A 83 -4.07 3.53 -6.36
CA GLN A 83 -2.69 3.20 -6.75
C GLN A 83 -1.64 3.90 -5.87
N GLN A 84 -1.76 5.22 -5.65
CA GLN A 84 -0.79 5.96 -4.84
C GLN A 84 -0.77 5.50 -3.37
N ARG A 85 -1.92 5.08 -2.81
CA ARG A 85 -1.99 4.54 -1.44
C ARG A 85 -1.32 3.17 -1.34
N VAL A 86 -1.61 2.28 -2.29
CA VAL A 86 -0.98 0.95 -2.34
C VAL A 86 0.53 1.07 -2.57
N THR A 87 0.95 1.95 -3.48
CA THR A 87 2.37 2.23 -3.75
C THR A 87 3.06 2.82 -2.51
N ALA A 88 2.39 3.71 -1.77
CA ALA A 88 2.92 4.26 -0.52
C ALA A 88 3.14 3.18 0.56
N LEU A 89 2.21 2.23 0.69
CA LEU A 89 2.36 1.08 1.60
C LEU A 89 3.55 0.20 1.20
N MET A 90 3.64 -0.16 -0.08
CA MET A 90 4.75 -0.97 -0.58
C MET A 90 6.11 -0.29 -0.41
N ALA A 91 6.18 1.01 -0.70
CA ALA A 91 7.39 1.79 -0.54
C ALA A 91 7.78 1.89 0.95
N SER A 92 6.86 2.23 1.84
CA SER A 92 7.21 2.49 3.23
C SER A 92 7.37 1.23 4.09
N LEU A 93 6.57 0.18 3.86
CA LEU A 93 6.53 -1.02 4.71
C LEU A 93 7.33 -2.20 4.13
N MET A 94 7.32 -2.39 2.81
CA MET A 94 7.96 -3.54 2.15
C MET A 94 9.34 -3.23 1.56
N ALA A 95 9.85 -2.06 1.86
CA ALA A 95 11.10 -1.54 1.35
C ALA A 95 11.25 -1.43 -0.18
N ARG A 96 10.14 -1.40 -0.93
CA ARG A 96 10.19 -1.29 -2.40
C ARG A 96 10.65 0.10 -2.85
N GLU A 97 11.37 0.14 -3.96
CA GLU A 97 11.66 1.39 -4.66
C GLU A 97 10.51 1.74 -5.59
N VAL A 98 10.32 3.03 -5.84
CA VAL A 98 9.25 3.54 -6.70
C VAL A 98 9.82 4.47 -7.75
N ILE A 99 9.17 4.54 -8.91
CA ILE A 99 9.52 5.51 -9.95
C ILE A 99 8.76 6.80 -9.64
N ASN A 100 9.47 7.89 -9.34
CA ASN A 100 8.84 9.17 -9.04
C ASN A 100 8.41 9.93 -10.31
N LYS A 101 7.78 11.11 -10.16
CA LYS A 101 7.36 11.99 -11.28
C LYS A 101 8.47 12.42 -12.25
N ASP A 102 9.73 12.32 -11.82
CA ASP A 102 10.90 12.64 -12.63
C ASP A 102 11.48 11.36 -13.30
N TYR A 103 10.73 10.27 -13.28
CA TYR A 103 11.10 8.94 -13.78
C TYR A 103 12.38 8.37 -13.14
N ARG A 104 12.64 8.73 -11.88
CA ARG A 104 13.78 8.22 -11.12
C ARG A 104 13.31 7.17 -10.12
N GLN A 105 14.07 6.10 -10.04
CA GLN A 105 13.93 5.10 -8.99
C GLN A 105 14.37 5.72 -7.66
N VAL A 106 13.45 5.78 -6.69
CA VAL A 106 13.68 6.38 -5.38
C VAL A 106 13.21 5.48 -4.27
N ARG A 107 13.90 5.56 -3.13
CA ARG A 107 13.55 4.88 -1.89
C ARG A 107 12.88 5.86 -0.94
N ILE A 108 11.67 5.57 -0.50
CA ILE A 108 10.95 6.37 0.50
C ILE A 108 11.17 5.76 1.87
N LYS A 109 11.85 6.50 2.74
CA LYS A 109 12.12 6.10 4.12
C LYS A 109 11.32 6.98 5.07
N ILE A 110 10.46 6.34 5.85
CA ILE A 110 9.73 6.99 6.94
C ILE A 110 10.36 6.52 8.24
N ALA A 111 10.68 7.49 9.10
CA ALA A 111 11.21 7.26 10.42
C ALA A 111 10.08 7.21 11.46
N PHE A 112 10.30 6.49 12.55
CA PHE A 112 9.36 6.39 13.66
C PHE A 112 10.08 6.55 14.99
N HIS A 113 9.51 7.35 15.89
CA HIS A 113 10.02 7.53 17.25
C HIS A 113 9.17 6.68 18.22
N PRO A 114 9.72 5.59 18.81
CA PRO A 114 8.93 4.68 19.64
C PRO A 114 8.40 5.26 20.96
N GLN A 115 9.08 6.26 21.53
CA GLN A 115 8.61 6.90 22.77
C GLN A 115 7.49 7.91 22.49
N GLU A 116 7.64 8.72 21.44
CA GLU A 116 6.64 9.72 21.05
C GLU A 116 5.51 9.14 20.18
N ARG A 117 5.69 7.93 19.62
CA ARG A 117 4.79 7.27 18.66
C ARG A 117 4.48 8.13 17.44
N ARG A 118 5.51 8.81 16.93
CA ARG A 118 5.40 9.78 15.85
C ARG A 118 6.18 9.35 14.61
N PHE A 119 5.62 9.64 13.43
CA PHE A 119 6.29 9.47 12.15
C PHE A 119 6.92 10.76 11.65
N GLU A 120 8.11 10.64 11.04
CA GLU A 120 8.78 11.70 10.30
C GLU A 120 9.34 11.21 8.97
N VAL A 121 9.57 12.15 8.04
CA VAL A 121 10.35 11.82 6.84
C VAL A 121 11.80 11.63 7.25
N SER A 122 12.36 10.47 6.92
CA SER A 122 13.74 10.15 7.27
C SER A 122 14.72 11.12 6.63
N ASN A 123 15.72 11.54 7.40
CA ASN A 123 16.77 12.45 6.95
C ASN A 123 18.10 12.11 7.67
N PRO A 124 19.25 12.68 7.24
CA PRO A 124 20.55 12.35 7.82
C PRO A 124 20.71 12.65 9.33
N ALA A 125 19.93 13.59 9.88
CA ALA A 125 19.96 13.88 11.32
C ALA A 125 19.23 12.78 12.10
N LEU A 126 18.02 12.43 11.67
CA LEU A 126 17.25 11.33 12.27
C LEU A 126 17.95 9.98 12.13
N ALA A 127 18.67 9.75 11.03
CA ALA A 127 19.45 8.52 10.84
C ALA A 127 20.63 8.36 11.81
N LYS A 128 21.07 9.44 12.47
CA LYS A 128 22.13 9.42 13.49
C LYS A 128 21.59 9.49 14.92
N ASP A 129 20.29 9.72 15.08
CA ASP A 129 19.64 9.85 16.36
C ASP A 129 19.09 8.48 16.81
N PRO A 130 19.64 7.87 17.88
CA PRO A 130 19.24 6.54 18.32
C PRO A 130 17.79 6.46 18.83
N SER A 131 17.15 7.59 19.12
CA SER A 131 15.73 7.64 19.53
C SER A 131 14.77 7.39 18.37
N TRP A 132 15.29 7.39 17.13
CA TRP A 132 14.54 7.16 15.90
C TRP A 132 14.88 5.81 15.28
N ILE A 133 13.85 5.15 14.77
CA ILE A 133 13.98 4.08 13.78
C ILE A 133 13.96 4.78 12.42
N PRO A 134 15.08 4.87 11.67
CA PRO A 134 15.16 5.74 10.49
C PRO A 134 14.45 5.19 9.26
N ASP A 135 14.14 3.89 9.22
CA ASP A 135 13.36 3.25 8.16
C ASP A 135 12.46 2.19 8.80
N ILE A 136 11.17 2.46 8.91
CA ILE A 136 10.21 1.54 9.53
C ILE A 136 10.11 0.18 8.84
N SER A 137 10.51 0.06 7.56
CA SER A 137 10.42 -1.21 6.82
C SER A 137 11.20 -2.34 7.48
N VAL A 138 12.26 -2.03 8.25
CA VAL A 138 13.04 -3.02 9.01
C VAL A 138 12.19 -3.74 10.06
N VAL A 139 11.17 -3.06 10.61
CA VAL A 139 10.26 -3.63 11.60
C VAL A 139 9.35 -4.69 10.96
N PHE A 140 9.02 -4.55 9.67
CA PHE A 140 8.14 -5.47 8.94
C PHE A 140 8.88 -6.65 8.28
N GLY A 141 10.20 -6.70 8.39
CA GLY A 141 11.00 -7.81 7.89
C GLY A 141 10.58 -9.15 8.51
N SER A 142 10.43 -10.19 7.69
CA SER A 142 10.02 -11.53 8.12
C SER A 142 10.99 -12.19 9.11
N ARG A 143 12.26 -11.75 9.12
CA ARG A 143 13.30 -12.22 10.04
C ARG A 143 13.50 -11.31 11.25
N THR A 144 12.75 -10.22 11.35
CA THR A 144 12.91 -9.25 12.44
C THR A 144 12.23 -9.78 13.70
N SER A 145 13.05 -10.08 14.71
CA SER A 145 12.64 -10.42 16.07
C SER A 145 12.29 -9.14 16.84
N LEU A 146 11.04 -9.01 17.28
CA LEU A 146 10.62 -7.85 18.08
C LEU A 146 11.37 -7.80 19.43
N PHE A 147 11.62 -8.95 20.03
CA PHE A 147 12.35 -9.03 21.29
C PHE A 147 13.76 -8.45 21.16
N ASP A 148 14.52 -8.91 20.15
CA ASP A 148 15.89 -8.42 19.93
C ASP A 148 15.88 -6.94 19.52
N PHE A 149 14.93 -6.55 18.67
CA PHE A 149 14.78 -5.16 18.23
C PHE A 149 14.51 -4.19 19.39
N VAL A 150 13.59 -4.54 20.28
CA VAL A 150 13.27 -3.73 21.47
C VAL A 150 14.45 -3.67 22.43
N ARG A 151 15.12 -4.80 22.69
CA ARG A 151 16.30 -4.86 23.56
C ARG A 151 17.43 -3.98 23.02
N GLU A 152 17.70 -4.04 21.72
CA GLU A 152 18.72 -3.21 21.07
C GLU A 152 18.36 -1.72 21.13
N TYR A 153 17.09 -1.36 20.87
CA TYR A 153 16.63 0.02 21.01
C TYR A 153 16.81 0.54 22.45
N CYS A 154 16.40 -0.24 23.45
CA CYS A 154 16.52 0.14 24.86
C CYS A 154 17.97 0.25 25.33
N ALA A 155 18.87 -0.61 24.85
CA ALA A 155 20.31 -0.50 25.13
C ALA A 155 20.92 0.82 24.60
N ASN A 156 20.47 1.29 23.42
CA ASN A 156 20.93 2.55 22.83
C ASN A 156 20.21 3.80 23.37
N ASN A 157 19.11 3.62 24.12
CA ASN A 157 18.30 4.70 24.68
C ASN A 157 18.06 4.48 26.18
N PRO A 158 19.05 4.78 27.05
CA PRO A 158 18.93 4.61 28.49
C PRO A 158 17.73 5.38 29.06
N GLY A 159 17.00 4.77 30.00
CA GLY A 159 15.81 5.36 30.62
C GLY A 159 14.48 5.01 29.93
N THR A 160 14.52 4.29 28.81
CA THR A 160 13.32 3.71 28.19
C THR A 160 12.85 2.46 28.94
N LYS A 161 11.53 2.17 28.88
CA LYS A 161 10.96 0.94 29.46
C LYS A 161 10.66 -0.06 28.35
N GLU A 162 11.25 -1.24 28.42
CA GLU A 162 11.11 -2.28 27.37
C GLU A 162 9.66 -2.58 27.01
N ASN A 163 8.76 -2.71 28.00
CA ASN A 163 7.34 -2.97 27.75
C ASN A 163 6.64 -1.83 26.97
N GLU A 164 6.99 -0.58 27.24
CA GLU A 164 6.39 0.57 26.54
C GLU A 164 6.87 0.64 25.09
N ILE A 165 8.17 0.37 24.87
CA ILE A 165 8.77 0.31 23.53
C ILE A 165 8.19 -0.88 22.76
N PHE A 166 8.13 -2.07 23.38
CA PHE A 166 7.52 -3.25 22.77
C PHE A 166 6.11 -2.98 22.28
N HIS A 167 5.26 -2.39 23.13
CA HIS A 167 3.90 -2.03 22.74
C HIS A 167 3.86 -1.00 21.61
N SER A 168 4.78 -0.02 21.61
CA SER A 168 4.89 0.93 20.50
C SER A 168 5.25 0.26 19.18
N ILE A 169 6.17 -0.71 19.18
CA ILE A 169 6.57 -1.42 17.97
C ILE A 169 5.49 -2.42 17.53
N GLU A 170 4.77 -3.04 18.47
CA GLU A 170 3.60 -3.86 18.15
C GLU A 170 2.50 -3.05 17.47
N MET A 171 2.18 -1.85 17.96
CA MET A 171 1.22 -0.97 17.29
C MET A 171 1.69 -0.56 15.89
N LEU A 172 2.99 -0.29 15.71
CA LEU A 172 3.57 -0.01 14.41
C LEU A 172 3.38 -1.20 13.45
N ARG A 173 3.69 -2.43 13.89
CA ARG A 173 3.40 -3.65 13.12
C ARG A 173 1.91 -3.84 12.87
N GLY A 174 1.07 -3.46 13.83
CA GLY A 174 -0.38 -3.54 13.78
C GLY A 174 -1.00 -2.82 12.58
N ILE A 175 -0.29 -1.86 11.96
CA ILE A 175 -0.73 -1.22 10.72
C ILE A 175 -1.13 -2.24 9.65
N THR A 176 -0.41 -3.37 9.51
CA THR A 176 -0.76 -4.38 8.50
C THR A 176 -2.05 -5.14 8.80
N ASN A 177 -2.54 -5.08 10.04
CA ASN A 177 -3.79 -5.70 10.46
C ASN A 177 -4.99 -4.77 10.24
N ASN A 178 -4.75 -3.48 9.96
CA ASN A 178 -5.82 -2.55 9.65
C ASN A 178 -6.60 -3.02 8.43
N GLN A 179 -7.92 -2.88 8.51
CA GLN A 179 -8.81 -3.15 7.39
C GLN A 179 -8.83 -1.97 6.44
N ILE A 180 -8.68 -2.24 5.15
CA ILE A 180 -8.85 -1.23 4.09
C ILE A 180 -10.12 -1.52 3.32
N GLY A 181 -10.96 -0.51 3.10
CA GLY A 181 -12.16 -0.67 2.28
C GLY A 181 -11.78 -1.02 0.85
N MET A 182 -12.39 -2.04 0.27
CA MET A 182 -12.17 -2.45 -1.10
C MET A 182 -13.49 -2.64 -1.81
N ILE A 183 -13.71 -1.85 -2.86
CA ILE A 183 -14.83 -1.99 -3.79
C ILE A 183 -14.37 -2.92 -4.91
N GLU A 184 -15.10 -4.01 -5.13
CA GLU A 184 -14.85 -4.93 -6.23
C GLU A 184 -15.96 -4.75 -7.27
N LEU A 185 -15.59 -4.24 -8.44
CA LEU A 185 -16.48 -4.09 -9.57
C LEU A 185 -16.88 -5.47 -10.11
N ALA A 186 -18.14 -5.60 -10.55
CA ALA A 186 -18.66 -6.86 -11.08
C ALA A 186 -17.81 -7.35 -12.27
N SER A 187 -17.53 -8.65 -12.30
CA SER A 187 -16.59 -9.25 -13.27
C SER A 187 -17.14 -9.29 -14.69
N ASP A 188 -18.46 -9.17 -14.87
CA ASP A 188 -19.14 -9.15 -16.15
C ASP A 188 -19.13 -7.77 -16.84
N LEU A 189 -18.58 -6.75 -16.18
CA LEU A 189 -18.39 -5.43 -16.76
C LEU A 189 -17.39 -5.45 -17.91
N ASP A 190 -17.73 -4.76 -18.99
CA ASP A 190 -16.80 -4.49 -20.07
C ASP A 190 -15.77 -3.40 -19.70
N ILE A 191 -14.69 -3.38 -20.46
CA ILE A 191 -13.56 -2.48 -20.24
C ILE A 191 -13.95 -1.00 -20.37
N GLU A 192 -14.90 -0.68 -21.25
CA GLU A 192 -15.37 0.68 -21.51
C GLU A 192 -16.11 1.22 -20.29
N THR A 193 -16.99 0.41 -19.71
CA THR A 193 -17.73 0.72 -18.49
C THR A 193 -16.78 0.86 -17.30
N VAL A 194 -15.80 -0.03 -17.13
CA VAL A 194 -14.80 0.08 -16.06
C VAL A 194 -13.97 1.35 -16.21
N THR A 195 -13.61 1.72 -17.44
CA THR A 195 -12.90 2.98 -17.72
C THR A 195 -13.76 4.19 -17.39
N GLU A 196 -15.05 4.16 -17.73
CA GLU A 196 -15.98 5.24 -17.37
C GLU A 196 -16.13 5.37 -15.85
N ILE A 197 -16.28 4.25 -15.13
CA ILE A 197 -16.30 4.23 -13.66
C ILE A 197 -15.01 4.83 -13.11
N PHE A 198 -13.85 4.43 -13.65
CA PHE A 198 -12.57 4.99 -13.26
C PHE A 198 -12.54 6.51 -13.44
N ILE A 199 -12.89 7.02 -14.62
CA ILE A 199 -12.87 8.45 -14.94
C ILE A 199 -13.81 9.22 -14.01
N ARG A 200 -15.02 8.69 -13.75
CA ARG A 200 -16.00 9.34 -12.86
C ARG A 200 -15.58 9.34 -11.40
N VAL A 201 -14.90 8.29 -10.92
CA VAL A 201 -14.36 8.27 -9.56
C VAL A 201 -13.13 9.17 -9.43
N ASN A 202 -12.29 9.20 -10.46
CA ASN A 202 -11.07 10.02 -10.52
C ASN A 202 -11.31 11.41 -11.13
N SER A 203 -12.56 11.89 -11.22
CA SER A 203 -12.86 13.17 -11.88
C SER A 203 -12.40 14.41 -11.10
N GLU A 204 -11.92 14.25 -9.86
CA GLU A 204 -11.17 15.28 -9.11
C GLU A 204 -9.65 14.99 -9.04
N GLY A 205 -9.18 13.92 -9.70
CA GLY A 205 -7.78 13.50 -9.80
C GLY A 205 -7.17 13.72 -11.20
N VAL A 206 -5.95 13.21 -11.43
CA VAL A 206 -5.30 13.29 -12.75
C VAL A 206 -5.95 12.27 -13.71
N PRO A 207 -6.63 12.71 -14.79
CA PRO A 207 -7.40 11.83 -15.68
C PRO A 207 -6.51 10.75 -16.34
N LEU A 208 -7.02 9.51 -16.49
CA LEU A 208 -6.45 8.51 -17.42
C LEU A 208 -7.03 8.75 -18.81
N SER A 209 -6.20 8.61 -19.83
CA SER A 209 -6.69 8.37 -21.18
C SER A 209 -7.11 6.90 -21.34
N GLN A 210 -8.06 6.60 -22.24
CA GLN A 210 -8.42 5.21 -22.58
C GLN A 210 -7.22 4.37 -23.03
N ALA A 211 -6.20 4.99 -23.63
CA ALA A 211 -4.97 4.34 -24.06
C ALA A 211 -4.14 3.81 -22.86
N ASP A 212 -4.05 4.59 -21.78
CA ASP A 212 -3.29 4.19 -20.59
C ASP A 212 -3.90 2.96 -19.90
N PHE A 213 -5.24 2.87 -19.91
CA PHE A 213 -5.95 1.72 -19.34
C PHE A 213 -5.84 0.48 -20.23
N ALA A 214 -6.00 0.63 -21.55
CA ALA A 214 -5.81 -0.47 -22.50
C ALA A 214 -4.39 -1.06 -22.43
N MET A 215 -3.38 -0.21 -22.23
CA MET A 215 -1.98 -0.61 -22.08
C MET A 215 -1.69 -1.36 -20.76
N SER A 216 -2.40 -1.05 -19.67
CA SER A 216 -2.29 -1.80 -18.40
C SER A 216 -2.63 -3.29 -18.54
N LYS A 217 -3.42 -3.65 -19.57
CA LYS A 217 -3.81 -5.02 -19.91
C LYS A 217 -2.74 -5.78 -20.70
N ILE A 218 -1.83 -5.07 -21.39
CA ILE A 218 -0.78 -5.65 -22.24
C ILE A 218 0.48 -5.96 -21.43
N ALA A 219 0.70 -5.23 -20.34
CA ALA A 219 1.93 -5.29 -19.55
C ALA A 219 1.92 -6.35 -18.42
N VAL A 220 0.92 -7.24 -18.40
CA VAL A 220 0.66 -8.24 -17.34
C VAL A 220 0.44 -9.63 -17.93
#